data_AF-A0A528WIV9-F1
#
_entry.id   AF-A0A528WIV9-F1
#
_cell.length_a   1.000
_cell.length_b   1.000
_cell.length_c   1.000
_cell.angle_alpha   90.00
_cell.angle_beta   90.00
_cell.angle_gamma   90.00
#
_symmetry.space_group_name_H-M   'P 1'
#
loop_
_entity.id
_entity.type
_entity.pdbx_description
1 polymer ?
#
loop_
_entity_poly.entity_id
_entity_poly.type
_entity_poly.pdbx_seq_one_letter_code
_entity_poly.pdbx_strand_id
1 'polypeptide(L)'
;FTVLETLVNLEANQVTHDAMLDLLARHPDLAGCYVAGGGMEGAVAALRAARPAKMPAVVCNEINAESRAALADNILTMVISTPLAALCRELVDLMAHAIESGAANAPGQTFLPFDIYLPENI
;
A
#
# COMPACT_ATOMS: atom_id res chain seq x y z
N PHE A 1 -18.22 -12.68 -5.47
CA PHE A 1 -17.64 -11.55 -6.24
C PHE A 1 -16.73 -12.13 -7.32
N THR A 2 -16.45 -11.36 -8.37
CA THR A 2 -15.55 -11.78 -9.47
C THR A 2 -14.19 -11.11 -9.28
N VAL A 3 -13.12 -11.85 -9.48
CA VAL A 3 -11.75 -11.31 -9.49
C VAL A 3 -11.43 -10.89 -10.92
N LEU A 4 -11.05 -9.63 -11.10
CA LEU A 4 -10.63 -9.08 -12.38
C LEU A 4 -9.12 -9.32 -12.59
N GLU A 5 -8.67 -9.28 -13.85
CA GLU A 5 -7.24 -9.37 -14.15
C GLU A 5 -6.47 -8.17 -13.58
N THR A 6 -5.20 -8.41 -13.22
CA THR A 6 -4.31 -7.36 -12.70
C THR A 6 -4.01 -6.33 -13.78
N LEU A 7 -4.16 -5.05 -13.43
CA LEU A 7 -3.79 -3.94 -14.31
C LEU A 7 -2.37 -3.48 -13.96
N VAL A 8 -1.52 -3.37 -14.98
CA VAL A 8 -0.18 -2.80 -14.83
C VAL A 8 -0.29 -1.28 -14.80
N ASN A 9 0.08 -0.67 -13.67
CA ASN A 9 0.01 0.77 -13.49
C ASN A 9 1.36 1.50 -13.62
N LEU A 10 2.45 0.74 -13.82
CA LEU A 10 3.83 1.23 -13.99
C LEU A 10 4.31 2.14 -12.84
N GLU A 11 3.72 2.01 -11.65
CA GLU A 11 3.95 2.91 -10.51
C GLU A 11 3.74 4.41 -10.84
N ALA A 12 3.01 4.71 -11.90
CA ALA A 12 2.81 6.06 -12.39
C ALA A 12 1.44 6.59 -11.97
N ASN A 13 1.42 7.78 -11.35
CA ASN A 13 0.19 8.40 -10.85
C ASN A 13 -0.85 8.59 -11.96
N GLN A 14 -0.45 9.14 -13.11
CA GLN A 14 -1.38 9.39 -14.22
C GLN A 14 -1.97 8.09 -14.78
N VAL A 15 -1.13 7.05 -14.96
CA VAL A 15 -1.58 5.75 -15.47
C VAL A 15 -2.54 5.10 -14.49
N THR A 16 -2.23 5.15 -13.20
CA THR A 16 -3.09 4.59 -12.14
C THR A 16 -4.42 5.32 -12.05
N HIS A 17 -4.39 6.65 -12.16
CA HIS A 17 -5.59 7.49 -12.18
C HIS A 17 -6.52 7.10 -13.33
N ASP A 18 -6.00 7.05 -14.55
CA ASP A 18 -6.82 6.76 -15.74
C ASP A 18 -7.33 5.31 -15.72
N ALA A 19 -6.51 4.36 -15.26
CA ALA A 19 -6.92 2.97 -15.06
C ALA A 19 -8.04 2.84 -14.00
N MET A 20 -7.98 3.61 -12.91
CA MET A 20 -9.02 3.61 -11.88
C MET A 20 -10.34 4.16 -12.41
N LEU A 21 -10.31 5.27 -13.15
CA LEU A 21 -11.52 5.83 -13.77
C LEU A 21 -12.16 4.85 -14.76
N ASP A 22 -11.35 4.24 -15.62
CA ASP A 22 -11.81 3.23 -16.57
C ASP A 22 -12.38 1.99 -15.86
N LEU A 23 -11.75 1.55 -14.77
CA LEU A 23 -12.24 0.45 -13.95
C LEU A 23 -13.61 0.76 -13.32
N LEU A 24 -13.78 1.94 -12.75
CA LEU A 24 -15.06 2.40 -12.17
C LEU A 24 -16.16 2.54 -13.23
N ALA A 25 -15.80 3.00 -14.44
CA ALA A 25 -16.75 3.13 -15.55
C ALA A 25 -17.22 1.76 -16.07
N ARG A 26 -16.30 0.79 -16.22
CA ARG A 26 -16.60 -0.56 -16.70
C ARG A 26 -17.28 -1.44 -15.65
N HIS A 27 -17.01 -1.19 -14.37
CA HIS A 27 -17.51 -1.97 -13.25
C HIS A 27 -18.12 -1.06 -12.17
N PRO A 28 -19.36 -0.55 -12.37
CA PRO A 28 -20.02 0.33 -11.40
C PRO A 28 -20.28 -0.34 -10.03
N ASP A 29 -20.21 -1.67 -9.97
CA ASP A 29 -20.36 -2.49 -8.78
C ASP A 29 -19.02 -2.94 -8.17
N LEU A 30 -17.90 -2.32 -8.57
CA LEU A 30 -16.56 -2.63 -8.06
C LEU A 30 -16.55 -2.68 -6.53
N ALA A 31 -16.29 -3.85 -5.98
CA ALA A 31 -16.33 -4.09 -4.54
C ALA A 31 -15.06 -3.64 -3.83
N GLY A 32 -13.91 -3.69 -4.50
CA GLY A 32 -12.63 -3.30 -3.95
C GLY A 32 -11.49 -3.37 -4.94
N CYS A 33 -10.37 -2.74 -4.59
CA CYS A 33 -9.11 -2.81 -5.34
C CYS A 33 -7.91 -2.79 -4.40
N TYR A 34 -6.82 -3.44 -4.83
CA TYR A 34 -5.54 -3.43 -4.14
C TYR A 34 -4.48 -2.75 -5.02
N VAL A 35 -3.98 -1.59 -4.59
CA VAL A 35 -2.88 -0.88 -5.24
C VAL A 35 -1.57 -1.39 -4.65
N ALA A 36 -0.99 -2.41 -5.28
CA ALA A 36 0.08 -3.21 -4.70
C ALA A 36 1.47 -2.54 -4.65
N GLY A 37 1.65 -1.41 -5.35
CA GLY A 37 2.92 -0.67 -5.43
C GLY A 37 2.70 0.83 -5.49
N GLY A 38 3.56 1.56 -6.22
CA GLY A 38 3.40 3.00 -6.43
C GLY A 38 2.15 3.37 -7.25
N GLY A 39 1.87 4.68 -7.37
CA GLY A 39 0.72 5.19 -8.13
C GLY A 39 -0.57 5.35 -7.32
N MET A 40 -0.54 5.04 -6.03
CA MET A 40 -1.67 5.15 -5.11
C MET A 40 -2.27 6.56 -5.08
N GLU A 41 -1.45 7.60 -5.19
CA GLU A 41 -1.89 9.00 -5.27
C GLU A 41 -2.82 9.21 -6.47
N GLY A 42 -2.52 8.54 -7.60
CA GLY A 42 -3.38 8.54 -8.78
C GLY A 42 -4.73 7.85 -8.53
N ALA A 43 -4.72 6.71 -7.85
CA ALA A 43 -5.95 6.02 -7.47
C ALA A 43 -6.82 6.87 -6.53
N VAL A 44 -6.21 7.47 -5.51
CA VAL A 44 -6.88 8.39 -4.57
C VAL A 44 -7.48 9.58 -5.31
N ALA A 45 -6.70 10.21 -6.20
CA ALA A 45 -7.18 11.33 -7.00
C ALA A 45 -8.39 10.94 -7.88
N ALA A 46 -8.33 9.78 -8.54
CA ALA A 46 -9.40 9.28 -9.38
C ALA A 46 -10.68 9.01 -8.58
N LEU A 47 -10.57 8.34 -7.42
CA LEU A 47 -11.70 8.06 -6.53
C LEU A 47 -12.32 9.34 -5.97
N ARG A 48 -11.47 10.29 -5.54
CA ARG A 48 -11.88 11.59 -5.01
C ARG A 48 -12.64 12.42 -6.06
N ALA A 49 -12.23 12.33 -7.32
CA ALA A 49 -12.88 13.00 -8.45
C ALA A 49 -14.17 12.29 -8.89
N ALA A 50 -14.14 10.97 -9.05
CA ALA A 50 -15.26 10.17 -9.55
C ALA A 50 -16.45 10.12 -8.59
N ARG A 51 -16.19 10.12 -7.28
CA ARG A 51 -17.21 10.03 -6.22
C ARG A 51 -18.27 8.96 -6.52
N PRO A 52 -17.86 7.69 -6.69
CA PRO A 52 -18.81 6.62 -7.02
C PRO A 52 -19.88 6.52 -5.93
N ALA A 53 -21.11 6.18 -6.34
CA ALA A 53 -22.24 6.06 -5.41
C ALA A 53 -21.98 5.07 -4.27
N LYS A 54 -21.15 4.06 -4.53
CA LYS A 54 -20.60 3.15 -3.54
C LYS A 54 -19.07 3.16 -3.67
N MET A 55 -18.40 3.61 -2.61
CA MET A 55 -16.94 3.57 -2.56
C MET A 55 -16.46 2.11 -2.50
N PRO A 56 -15.56 1.68 -3.41
CA PRO A 56 -14.92 0.37 -3.30
C PRO A 56 -14.03 0.33 -2.05
N ALA A 57 -13.79 -0.86 -1.50
CA ALA A 57 -12.76 -1.02 -0.48
C ALA A 57 -11.37 -0.89 -1.14
N VAL A 58 -10.54 0.03 -0.67
CA VAL A 58 -9.23 0.29 -1.28
C VAL A 58 -8.12 -0.02 -0.29
N VAL A 59 -7.23 -0.93 -0.68
CA VAL A 59 -6.04 -1.28 0.07
C VAL A 59 -4.80 -0.86 -0.71
N CYS A 60 -3.76 -0.36 -0.04
CA CYS A 60 -2.49 -0.06 -0.68
C CYS A 60 -1.30 -0.22 0.27
N ASN A 61 -0.09 -0.09 -0.31
CA ASN A 61 1.15 0.25 0.39
C ASN A 61 1.55 1.66 -0.07
N GLU A 62 2.21 2.54 0.67
CA GLU A 62 2.74 2.53 2.03
C GLU A 62 2.11 3.69 2.84
N ILE A 63 2.26 3.73 4.17
CA ILE A 63 1.80 4.89 4.94
C ILE A 63 2.69 6.10 4.68
N ASN A 64 2.11 7.17 4.17
CA ASN A 64 2.75 8.46 3.92
C ASN A 64 1.73 9.58 4.19
N ALA A 65 2.10 10.84 3.92
CA ALA A 65 1.20 11.96 4.16
C ALA A 65 -0.11 11.87 3.35
N GLU A 66 -0.05 11.42 2.09
CA GLU A 66 -1.22 11.31 1.22
C GLU A 66 -2.10 10.12 1.60
N SER A 67 -1.53 8.93 1.83
CA SER A 67 -2.33 7.76 2.23
C SER A 67 -2.96 7.92 3.61
N ARG A 68 -2.27 8.60 4.55
CA ARG A 68 -2.84 8.99 5.85
C ARG A 68 -4.03 9.94 5.69
N ALA A 69 -3.91 10.96 4.83
CA ALA A 69 -5.02 11.86 4.54
C ALA A 69 -6.19 11.13 3.85
N ALA A 70 -5.89 10.23 2.92
CA ALA A 70 -6.90 9.45 2.22
C ALA A 70 -7.63 8.43 3.13
N LEU A 71 -6.96 7.88 4.16
CA LEU A 71 -7.61 7.12 5.23
C LEU A 71 -8.56 8.02 6.05
N ALA A 72 -8.12 9.23 6.43
CA ALA A 72 -8.96 10.19 7.15
C ALA A 72 -10.22 10.60 6.35
N ASP A 73 -10.06 10.73 5.03
CA ASP A 73 -11.15 11.03 4.08
C ASP A 73 -12.04 9.81 3.77
N ASN A 74 -11.75 8.63 4.32
CA ASN A 74 -12.42 7.36 3.99
C ASN A 74 -12.35 6.99 2.49
N ILE A 75 -11.34 7.47 1.78
CA ILE A 75 -11.04 7.07 0.40
C ILE A 75 -10.31 5.74 0.39
N LEU A 76 -9.32 5.59 1.27
CA LEU A 76 -8.66 4.32 1.54
C LEU A 76 -9.36 3.59 2.68
N THR A 77 -9.39 2.27 2.60
CA THR A 77 -9.92 1.39 3.65
C THR A 77 -8.82 0.89 4.58
N MET A 78 -7.65 0.57 4.01
CA MET A 78 -6.53 0.04 4.79
C MET A 78 -5.21 0.33 4.08
N VAL A 79 -4.18 0.63 4.85
CA VAL A 79 -2.79 0.67 4.37
C VAL A 79 -2.02 -0.45 5.07
N ILE A 80 -1.39 -1.32 4.30
CA ILE A 80 -0.40 -2.26 4.81
C ILE A 80 0.93 -1.54 4.71
N SER A 81 1.70 -1.54 5.80
CA SER A 81 2.96 -0.80 5.82
C SER A 81 4.16 -1.62 6.27
N THR A 82 5.27 -1.39 5.57
CA THR A 82 6.57 -1.94 5.97
C THR A 82 7.00 -1.30 7.30
N PRO A 83 7.39 -2.09 8.32
CA PRO A 83 7.80 -1.59 9.63
C PRO A 83 9.22 -1.01 9.56
N LEU A 84 9.41 0.06 8.78
CA LEU A 84 10.70 0.54 8.29
C LEU A 84 11.68 0.79 9.44
N ALA A 85 11.21 1.35 10.55
CA ALA A 85 12.06 1.62 11.70
C ALA A 85 12.59 0.34 12.36
N ALA A 86 11.75 -0.70 12.48
CA ALA A 86 12.17 -2.00 13.02
C ALA A 86 13.09 -2.72 12.03
N LEU A 87 12.75 -2.69 10.74
CA LEU A 87 13.57 -3.24 9.66
C LEU A 87 14.98 -2.64 9.64
N CYS A 88 15.09 -1.31 9.70
CA CYS A 88 16.39 -0.64 9.69
C CYS A 88 17.21 -0.96 10.94
N ARG A 89 16.61 -1.00 12.14
CA ARG A 89 17.32 -1.37 13.36
C ARG A 89 17.86 -2.80 13.28
N GLU A 90 16.99 -3.75 12.93
CA GLU A 90 17.36 -5.16 12.81
C GLU A 90 18.48 -5.35 11.78
N LEU A 91 18.39 -4.70 10.62
CA LEU A 91 19.43 -4.76 9.60
C LEU A 91 20.77 -4.26 10.11
N VAL A 92 20.79 -3.11 10.80
CA VAL A 92 22.02 -2.52 11.34
C VAL A 92 22.62 -3.41 12.43
N ASP A 93 21.79 -3.96 13.32
CA ASP A 93 22.23 -4.86 14.39
C ASP A 93 22.84 -6.14 13.82
N LEU A 94 22.23 -6.75 12.79
CA LEU A 94 22.78 -7.91 12.09
C LEU A 94 24.10 -7.59 11.39
N MET A 95 24.24 -6.41 10.78
CA MET A 95 25.50 -5.97 10.17
C MET A 95 26.61 -5.82 11.21
N ALA A 96 26.32 -5.20 12.36
CA ALA A 96 27.27 -5.05 13.46
C ALA A 96 27.70 -6.42 13.99
N HIS A 97 26.75 -7.32 14.23
CA HIS A 97 27.03 -8.68 14.70
C HIS A 97 27.91 -9.45 13.72
N ALA A 98 27.61 -9.39 12.42
CA ALA A 98 28.41 -10.07 11.39
C ALA A 98 29.88 -9.58 11.36
N ILE A 99 30.13 -8.31 11.66
CA ILE A 99 31.48 -7.73 11.78
C ILE A 99 32.19 -8.23 13.05
N GLU A 100 31.47 -8.29 14.18
CA GLU A 100 32.05 -8.66 15.49
C GLU A 100 32.28 -10.18 15.66
N SER A 101 31.33 -11.01 15.24
CA SER A 101 31.33 -12.46 15.47
C SER A 101 31.59 -13.30 14.22
N GLY A 102 31.71 -12.67 13.05
CA GLY A 102 31.83 -13.35 11.75
C GLY A 102 30.48 -13.79 11.18
N ALA A 103 30.34 -13.69 9.86
CA ALA A 103 29.07 -13.88 9.13
C ALA A 103 28.42 -15.28 9.30
N ALA A 104 29.22 -16.31 9.59
CA ALA A 104 28.70 -17.67 9.81
C ALA A 104 27.89 -17.82 11.13
N ASN A 105 28.00 -16.84 12.03
CA ASN A 105 27.32 -16.82 13.32
C ASN A 105 26.10 -15.87 13.34
N ALA A 106 25.80 -15.19 12.23
CA ALA A 106 24.65 -14.30 12.14
C ALA A 106 23.34 -15.10 11.90
N PRO A 107 22.22 -14.73 12.55
CA PRO A 107 20.91 -15.30 12.24
C PRO A 107 20.59 -15.15 10.74
N GLY A 108 20.20 -16.25 10.09
CA GLY A 108 19.98 -16.26 8.64
C GLY A 108 18.71 -15.58 8.15
N GLN A 109 17.73 -15.35 9.03
CA GLN A 109 16.44 -14.73 8.69
C GLN A 109 15.77 -14.10 9.92
N THR A 110 15.27 -12.88 9.77
CA THR A 110 14.39 -12.23 10.76
C THR A 110 12.99 -12.05 10.18
N PHE A 111 11.97 -12.37 10.98
CA PHE A 111 10.57 -12.10 10.64
C PHE A 111 10.12 -10.81 11.31
N LEU A 112 9.68 -9.84 10.51
CA LEU A 112 9.14 -8.58 11.00
C LEU A 112 7.65 -8.52 10.66
N PRO A 113 6.76 -8.27 11.63
CA PRO A 113 5.35 -8.06 11.34
C PRO A 113 5.16 -6.75 10.57
N PHE A 114 4.32 -6.74 9.55
CA PHE A 114 3.90 -5.50 8.90
C PHE A 114 2.93 -4.72 9.77
N ASP A 115 2.91 -3.41 9.59
CA ASP A 115 1.97 -2.52 10.25
C ASP A 115 0.67 -2.44 9.45
N ILE A 116 -0.46 -2.26 10.14
CA ILE A 116 -1.77 -2.06 9.52
C ILE A 116 -2.32 -0.73 9.99
N TYR A 117 -2.64 0.14 9.03
CA TYR A 117 -3.34 1.39 9.29
C TYR A 117 -4.75 1.35 8.71
N LEU A 118 -5.70 1.76 9.54
CA LEU A 118 -7.12 1.92 9.27
C LEU A 118 -7.52 3.35 9.67
N PRO A 119 -8.65 3.87 9.21
CA PRO A 119 -9.12 5.20 9.63
C PRO A 119 -9.20 5.38 11.15
N GLU A 120 -9.40 4.30 11.91
CA GLU A 120 -9.52 4.31 13.37
C GLU A 120 -8.18 4.38 14.12
N ASN A 121 -7.04 4.13 13.46
CA ASN A 121 -5.72 4.05 14.11
C ASN A 121 -4.63 4.91 13.46
N ILE A 122 -4.99 5.80 12.53
CA ILE A 122 -4.06 6.80 11.99
C ILE A 122 -3.71 7.86 13.02
#